data_AF-R7UTK1-F1
#
_entry.id   AF-R7UTK1-F1
#
_cell.length_a   1.000
_cell.length_b   1.000
_cell.length_c   1.000
_cell.angle_alpha   90.00
_cell.angle_beta   90.00
_cell.angle_gamma   90.00
#
_symmetry.space_group_name_H-M   'P 1'
#
loop_
_entity.id
_entity.type
_entity.pdbx_description
1 polymer ?
#
loop_
_entity_poly.entity_id
_entity_poly.type
_entity_poly.pdbx_seq_one_letter_code
_entity_poly.pdbx_strand_id
1 'polypeptide(L)' 'DSKRMIHVDYLEKGTTIKGAYYAKLLEKVGAAIKKKHRGLLVRGQRLQQDNLPSHKCHIAMASCRK' A
#
# COMPACT_ATOMS: atom_id res chain seq x y z
N ASP A 1 -13.39 0.68 12.84
CA ASP A 1 -12.37 1.64 13.33
C ASP A 1 -11.64 2.20 12.11
N SER A 2 -12.03 3.40 11.70
CA SER A 2 -11.74 3.96 10.37
C SER A 2 -11.39 5.44 10.50
N LYS A 3 -10.33 5.77 11.26
CA LYS A 3 -10.01 7.18 11.53
C LYS A 3 -8.54 7.58 11.47
N ARG A 4 -7.59 6.71 11.08
CA ARG A 4 -6.17 7.11 11.09
C ARG A 4 -5.45 6.82 9.78
N MET A 5 -4.84 7.87 9.26
CA MET A 5 -3.88 7.84 8.17
C MET A 5 -2.69 6.93 8.52
N ILE A 6 -2.52 5.86 7.75
CA ILE A 6 -1.43 4.90 7.95
C ILE A 6 -0.11 5.47 7.42
N HIS A 7 -0.11 5.88 6.16
CA HIS A 7 1.06 6.36 5.43
C HIS A 7 0.59 7.25 4.28
N VAL A 8 1.34 8.32 4.01
CA VAL A 8 1.23 9.17 2.83
C VAL A 8 2.64 9.39 2.33
N ASP A 9 2.79 9.34 1.01
CA ASP A 9 4.03 9.56 0.30
C ASP A 9 3.71 10.51 -0.87
N TYR A 10 4.67 11.35 -1.23
CA TYR A 10 4.51 12.38 -2.26
C TYR A 10 5.53 12.12 -3.35
N LEU A 11 5.05 12.03 -4.58
CA LEU A 11 5.89 11.90 -5.75
C LEU A 11 6.12 13.28 -6.37
N GLU A 12 7.25 13.47 -7.04
CA GLU A 12 7.56 14.71 -7.74
C GLU A 12 6.46 15.08 -8.76
N LYS A 13 6.16 16.38 -8.82
CA LYS A 13 5.12 16.90 -9.71
C LYS A 13 5.44 16.54 -11.17
N GLY A 14 4.42 16.03 -11.89
CA GLY A 14 4.56 15.60 -13.28
C GLY A 14 5.05 14.16 -13.45
N THR A 15 5.36 13.46 -12.35
CA THR A 15 5.77 12.05 -12.42
C THR A 15 4.57 11.12 -12.27
N THR A 16 4.46 10.13 -13.14
CA THR A 16 3.43 9.09 -13.09
C THR A 16 3.83 7.98 -12.12
N ILE A 17 2.89 7.53 -11.28
CA ILE A 17 3.09 6.37 -10.40
C ILE A 17 3.33 5.11 -11.24
N LYS A 18 4.56 4.57 -11.15
CA LYS A 18 4.92 3.29 -11.76
C LYS A 18 4.60 2.14 -10.80
N GLY A 19 4.35 0.96 -11.36
CA GLY A 19 4.05 -0.22 -10.55
C GLY A 19 5.14 -0.62 -9.55
N ALA A 20 6.42 -0.46 -9.91
CA ALA A 20 7.53 -0.68 -8.99
C ALA A 20 7.57 0.34 -7.83
N TYR A 21 7.14 1.58 -8.08
CA TYR A 21 7.00 2.58 -7.03
C TYR A 21 5.87 2.20 -6.08
N TYR A 22 4.72 1.81 -6.63
CA TYR A 22 3.57 1.36 -5.86
C TYR A 22 3.88 0.12 -5.00
N ALA A 23 4.64 -0.84 -5.54
CA ALA A 23 5.10 -2.01 -4.79
C ALA A 23 5.91 -1.63 -3.54
N LYS A 24 6.86 -0.69 -3.66
CA LYS A 24 7.63 -0.16 -2.52
C LYS A 24 6.72 0.56 -1.51
N LEU A 25 5.69 1.27 -2.00
CA LEU A 25 4.72 1.94 -1.14
C LEU A 25 3.93 0.93 -0.29
N LEU A 26 3.50 -0.19 -0.87
CA LEU A 26 2.80 -1.26 -0.16
C LEU A 26 3.65 -1.85 0.98
N GLU A 27 4.96 -2.04 0.75
CA GLU A 27 5.87 -2.52 1.79
C GLU A 27 5.97 -1.53 2.96
N LYS A 28 6.06 -0.23 2.68
CA LYS A 28 6.04 0.84 3.72
C LYS A 28 4.71 0.85 4.49
N VAL A 29 3.59 0.70 3.78
CA VAL A 29 2.25 0.62 4.38
C VAL A 29 2.17 -0.57 5.34
N GLY A 30 2.61 -1.75 4.91
CA GLY A 30 2.66 -2.96 5.76
C GLY A 30 3.50 -2.76 7.02
N ALA A 31 4.68 -2.14 6.91
CA ALA A 31 5.51 -1.80 8.06
C ALA A 31 4.82 -0.79 9.00
N ALA A 32 4.15 0.24 8.44
CA ALA A 32 3.43 1.23 9.21
C ALA A 32 2.22 0.62 9.96
N ILE A 33 1.51 -0.33 9.36
CA ILE A 33 0.42 -1.07 10.02
C ILE A 33 0.97 -1.91 11.18
N LYS A 34 2.08 -2.64 10.97
CA LYS A 34 2.77 -3.40 12.03
C LYS A 34 3.17 -2.51 13.21
N LYS A 35 3.54 -1.26 12.96
CA LYS A 35 3.92 -0.29 14.00
C LYS A 35 2.72 0.34 14.69
N LYS A 36 1.74 0.85 13.93
CA LYS A 36 0.64 1.69 14.43
C LYS A 36 -0.61 0.91 14.83
N HIS A 37 -0.84 -0.26 14.24
CA HIS A 37 -2.08 -1.02 14.34
C HIS A 37 -1.83 -2.53 14.41
N ARG A 38 -1.02 -2.99 15.38
CA ARG A 38 -0.72 -4.42 15.58
C ARG A 38 -1.98 -5.31 15.65
N GLY A 39 -3.06 -4.81 16.25
CA GLY A 39 -4.34 -5.54 16.36
C GLY A 39 -5.08 -5.77 15.03
N LEU A 40 -4.82 -4.95 13.99
CA LEU A 40 -5.46 -5.12 12.67
C LEU A 40 -4.91 -6.35 11.92
N LEU A 41 -3.68 -6.77 12.21
CA LEU A 41 -3.07 -7.95 11.58
C LEU A 41 -3.78 -9.24 12.00
N VAL A 42 -4.30 -9.30 13.22
CA VAL A 42 -4.98 -10.48 13.77
C VAL A 42 -6.35 -10.71 13.10
N ARG A 43 -6.98 -9.66 12.55
CA ARG A 43 -8.32 -9.73 11.96
C ARG A 43 -8.34 -9.99 10.45
N GLY A 44 -7.18 -10.08 9.82
CA GLY A 44 -7.05 -10.11 8.37
C GLY A 44 -7.26 -8.72 7.76
N GLN A 45 -6.34 -8.32 6.90
CA GLN A 45 -6.40 -7.00 6.26
C GLN A 45 -6.96 -7.12 4.84
N ARG A 46 -7.92 -6.26 4.50
CA ARG A 46 -8.42 -6.11 3.13
C ARG A 46 -7.98 -4.76 2.56
N LEU A 47 -7.23 -4.79 1.47
CA LEU A 47 -6.87 -3.60 0.72
C LEU A 47 -7.94 -3.32 -0.35
N GLN A 48 -8.57 -2.15 -0.29
CA GLN A 48 -9.44 -1.64 -1.35
C GLN A 48 -8.69 -0.54 -2.09
N GLN A 49 -8.57 -0.69 -3.40
CA GLN A 49 -7.85 0.19 -4.31
C GLN A 49 -8.57 0.26 -5.66
N ASP A 50 -8.24 1.25 -6.47
CA ASP A 50 -8.73 1.33 -7.85
C ASP A 50 -8.03 0.29 -8.77
N ASN A 51 -8.40 0.30 -10.05
CA ASN A 51 -7.94 -0.64 -11.05
C ASN A 51 -6.82 -0.11 -11.96
N LEU A 52 -6.06 0.90 -11.53
CA LEU A 52 -4.97 1.47 -12.34
C LEU A 52 -3.94 0.40 -12.77
N PRO A 53 -3.33 0.50 -13.97
CA PRO A 53 -2.34 -0.47 -14.44
C PRO A 53 -1.15 -0.64 -13.49
N SER A 54 -0.73 0.44 -12.81
CA SER A 54 0.32 0.42 -11.79
C SER A 54 -0.05 -0.43 -10.58
N HIS A 55 -1.32 -0.48 -10.19
CA HIS A 55 -1.83 -1.26 -9.06
C HIS A 55 -2.04 -2.73 -9.43
N LYS A 56 -2.41 -3.00 -10.69
CA LYS A 56 -2.61 -4.36 -11.20
C LYS A 56 -1.37 -5.03 -11.76
N CYS A 57 -0.24 -4.33 -11.86
CA CYS A 57 0.96 -4.93 -12.43
C CYS A 57 1.47 -6.09 -11.56
N HIS A 58 2.17 -7.03 -12.18
CA HIS A 58 2.66 -8.23 -11.51
C HIS A 58 3.52 -7.92 -10.27
N ILE A 59 4.36 -6.88 -10.32
CA ILE A 59 5.24 -6.47 -9.22
C ILE A 59 4.43 -5.96 -8.02
N ALA A 60 3.43 -5.12 -8.28
CA ALA A 60 2.53 -4.58 -7.25
C ALA A 60 1.70 -5.69 -6.59
N MET A 61 1.11 -6.56 -7.43
CA MET A 61 0.29 -7.66 -6.94
C MET A 61 1.11 -8.69 -6.14
N ALA A 62 2.36 -8.95 -6.54
CA ALA A 62 3.26 -9.79 -5.76
C ALA A 62 3.55 -9.20 -4.37
N SER A 63 3.62 -7.87 -4.25
CA SER A 63 3.86 -7.19 -2.98
C SER A 63 2.62 -7.15 -2.08
N CYS A 64 1.42 -7.10 -2.67
CA CYS A 64 0.14 -7.09 -1.94
C CYS A 64 -0.24 -8.46 -1.35
N ARG A 65 0.28 -9.55 -1.91
CA ARG A 65 -0.03 -10.94 -1.48
C ARG A 65 0.85 -11.44 -0.34
N LYS A 66 1.82 -10.64 0.12
CA LYS A 66 2.73 -10.98 1.23
C LYS A 66 2.09 -10.69 2.59
#